data_AF-A0A926C4U0-F1
#
_entry.id   AF-A0A926C4U0-F1
#
_cell.length_a   1.000
_cell.length_b   1.000
_cell.length_c   1.000
_cell.angle_alpha   90.00
_cell.angle_beta   90.00
_cell.angle_gamma   90.00
#
_symmetry.space_group_name_H-M   'P 1'
#
loop_
_entity.id
_entity.type
_entity.pdbx_description
1 polymer ?
#
loop_
_entity_poly.entity_id
_entity_poly.type
_entity_poly.pdbx_seq_one_letter_code
_entity_poly.pdbx_strand_id
1 'polypeptide(L)'
;MKKFLSMLFFAGCLTGAMAQTPKVPANAASAMATGGESAADKAGKATLVERLMTEKTYLYSQLIDKCFTYKMSPTCWAKFSDPANDGKSSGYDAANYAALAVMEYAKREGFGDLRLLDVSGSKEKGNRPQMDEIINKLRVKFSMVVVAPINCNQKASELVTRYPYEVMKRVGTDAPAWSPKSGEAHFTVVLSPTATDMSVKISPDGKQFTITGPAATEAFSTPNKIAAGLDRANKNR
;
A
#
# COMPACT_ATOMS: atom_id res chain seq x y z
N MET A 1 26.50 -64.01 50.48
CA MET A 1 27.63 -64.18 49.53
C MET A 1 27.63 -62.97 48.60
N LYS A 2 28.49 -61.98 48.86
CA LYS A 2 29.70 -61.61 48.09
C LYS A 2 29.44 -61.17 46.62
N LYS A 3 29.60 -59.84 46.43
CA LYS A 3 30.26 -59.09 45.33
C LYS A 3 29.81 -59.36 43.88
N PHE A 4 29.46 -58.32 43.13
CA PHE A 4 30.45 -57.52 42.39
C PHE A 4 29.87 -56.22 41.84
N LEU A 5 30.71 -55.19 41.93
CA LEU A 5 30.58 -53.84 41.44
C LEU A 5 31.03 -53.82 39.97
N SER A 6 30.27 -53.21 39.06
CA SER A 6 30.78 -52.76 37.76
C SER A 6 30.19 -51.40 37.44
N MET A 7 31.01 -50.36 37.66
CA MET A 7 30.86 -49.05 37.05
C MET A 7 31.12 -49.18 35.54
N LEU A 8 30.26 -48.57 34.72
CA LEU A 8 30.60 -48.22 33.35
C LEU A 8 30.19 -46.77 33.13
N PHE A 9 31.22 -45.92 33.10
CA PHE A 9 31.17 -44.56 32.60
C PHE A 9 30.78 -44.59 31.12
N PHE A 10 29.73 -43.88 30.75
CA PHE A 10 29.53 -43.43 29.37
C PHE A 10 29.62 -41.90 29.35
N ALA A 11 30.79 -41.43 28.90
CA ALA A 11 30.95 -40.09 28.38
C ALA A 11 30.29 -40.06 26.99
N GLY A 12 29.22 -39.28 26.85
CA GLY A 12 28.52 -39.04 25.60
C GLY A 12 28.37 -37.54 25.36
N CYS A 13 29.08 -37.07 24.34
CA CYS A 13 29.23 -35.69 23.89
C CYS A 13 28.00 -34.77 24.03
N LEU A 14 28.24 -33.62 24.68
CA LEU A 14 27.50 -32.38 24.48
C LEU A 14 27.61 -31.95 23.00
N THR A 15 26.64 -32.33 22.17
CA THR A 15 26.40 -31.64 20.90
C THR A 15 25.39 -30.52 21.16
N GLY A 16 25.90 -29.31 21.35
CA GLY A 16 25.10 -28.10 21.31
C GLY A 16 24.48 -27.93 19.93
N ALA A 17 23.23 -28.35 19.76
CA ALA A 17 22.41 -27.95 18.64
C ALA A 17 21.99 -26.49 18.88
N MET A 18 22.88 -25.55 18.56
CA MET A 18 22.49 -24.17 18.33
C MET A 18 21.53 -24.17 17.16
N ALA A 19 20.25 -23.94 17.45
CA ALA A 19 19.23 -23.66 16.46
C ALA A 19 19.70 -22.47 15.60
N GLN A 20 20.23 -22.75 14.41
CA GLN A 20 20.40 -21.75 13.38
C GLN A 20 19.01 -21.39 12.87
N THR A 21 18.38 -20.38 13.49
CA THR A 21 17.32 -19.61 12.84
C THR A 21 17.83 -19.21 11.46
N PRO A 22 17.17 -19.60 10.35
CA PRO A 22 17.53 -19.09 9.05
C PRO A 22 17.39 -17.58 9.09
N LYS A 23 18.50 -16.85 8.94
CA LYS A 23 18.47 -15.42 8.63
C LYS A 23 17.78 -15.29 7.28
N VAL A 24 16.48 -15.03 7.29
CA VAL A 24 15.77 -14.52 6.12
C VAL A 24 16.49 -13.24 5.71
N PRO A 25 17.08 -13.15 4.50
CA PRO A 25 17.73 -11.92 4.08
C PRO A 25 16.67 -10.82 4.03
N ALA A 26 16.85 -9.80 4.86
CA ALA A 26 15.98 -8.64 4.99
C ALA A 26 15.90 -7.76 3.72
N ASN A 27 16.51 -8.19 2.60
CA ASN A 27 16.80 -7.36 1.45
C ASN A 27 16.03 -7.68 0.16
N ALA A 28 15.14 -8.68 0.13
CA ALA A 28 14.35 -8.94 -1.08
C ALA A 28 13.15 -7.98 -1.24
N ALA A 29 12.55 -7.54 -0.14
CA ALA A 29 11.41 -6.61 -0.16
C ALA A 29 11.85 -5.13 -0.31
N SER A 30 13.08 -4.79 0.10
CA SER A 30 13.60 -3.42 0.02
C SER A 30 14.11 -3.04 -1.37
N ALA A 31 14.55 -4.01 -2.19
CA ALA A 31 15.07 -3.74 -3.54
C ALA A 31 13.99 -3.30 -4.55
N MET A 32 12.73 -3.71 -4.39
CA MET A 32 11.63 -3.26 -5.25
C MET A 32 11.10 -1.86 -4.86
N ALA A 33 11.38 -1.39 -3.65
CA ALA A 33 10.80 -0.15 -3.12
C ALA A 33 11.59 1.11 -3.50
N THR A 34 12.86 1.01 -3.90
CA THR A 34 13.77 2.16 -4.06
C THR A 34 14.06 2.61 -5.49
N GLY A 35 13.62 1.85 -6.52
CA GLY A 35 13.74 2.29 -7.92
C GLY A 35 12.77 3.42 -8.26
N GLY A 36 13.20 4.43 -9.03
CA GLY A 36 12.32 5.47 -9.57
C GLY A 36 11.26 4.89 -10.53
N GLU A 37 10.19 5.66 -10.81
CA GLU A 37 9.15 5.26 -11.76
C GLU A 37 9.75 4.95 -13.15
N SER A 38 9.45 3.76 -13.66
CA SER A 38 9.86 3.36 -15.01
C SER A 38 9.09 4.15 -16.08
N ALA A 39 9.52 4.07 -17.34
CA ALA A 39 8.78 4.66 -18.45
C ALA A 39 7.36 4.06 -18.59
N ALA A 40 7.22 2.75 -18.32
CA ALA A 40 5.93 2.08 -18.32
C ALA A 40 5.01 2.60 -17.20
N ASP A 41 5.56 2.85 -16.01
CA ASP A 41 4.83 3.44 -14.88
C ASP A 41 4.27 4.81 -15.22
N LYS A 42 5.09 5.68 -15.79
CA LYS A 42 4.68 7.02 -16.20
C LYS A 42 3.60 6.98 -17.28
N ALA A 43 3.76 6.13 -18.29
CA ALA A 43 2.79 6.00 -19.39
C ALA A 43 1.45 5.44 -18.91
N GLY A 44 1.45 4.33 -18.18
CA GLY A 44 0.23 3.71 -17.67
C GLY A 44 -0.53 4.62 -16.71
N LYS A 45 0.20 5.31 -15.81
CA LYS A 45 -0.40 6.30 -14.92
C LYS A 45 -0.97 7.48 -15.69
N ALA A 46 -0.28 7.99 -16.71
CA ALA A 46 -0.79 9.09 -17.53
C ALA A 46 -2.13 8.72 -18.19
N THR A 47 -2.26 7.52 -18.77
CA THR A 47 -3.52 7.03 -19.33
C THR A 47 -4.64 6.95 -18.28
N LEU A 48 -4.34 6.44 -17.09
CA LEU A 48 -5.30 6.40 -15.98
C LEU A 48 -5.76 7.80 -15.56
N VAL A 49 -4.82 8.74 -15.42
CA VAL A 49 -5.07 10.14 -15.03
C VAL A 49 -5.91 10.85 -16.09
N GLU A 50 -5.61 10.65 -17.37
CA GLU A 50 -6.39 11.18 -18.49
C GLU A 50 -7.83 10.64 -18.49
N ARG A 51 -7.99 9.34 -18.24
CA ARG A 51 -9.32 8.72 -18.11
C ARG A 51 -10.11 9.32 -16.94
N LEU A 52 -9.49 9.49 -15.77
CA LEU A 52 -10.12 10.14 -14.61
C LEU A 52 -10.49 11.60 -14.89
N MET A 53 -9.63 12.34 -15.60
CA MET A 53 -9.92 13.72 -16.01
C MET A 53 -11.14 13.80 -16.92
N THR A 54 -11.29 12.82 -17.82
CA THR A 54 -12.37 12.77 -18.82
C THR A 54 -13.68 12.27 -18.24
N GLU A 55 -13.64 11.22 -17.42
CA GLU A 55 -14.84 10.53 -16.93
C GLU A 55 -15.26 10.94 -15.50
N LYS A 56 -14.38 11.60 -14.73
CA LYS A 56 -14.69 12.14 -13.41
C LYS A 56 -14.52 13.67 -13.40
N THR A 57 -13.43 14.17 -12.83
CA THR A 57 -13.15 15.61 -12.68
C THR A 57 -11.64 15.86 -12.60
N TYR A 58 -11.26 17.13 -12.68
CA TYR A 58 -9.88 17.56 -12.46
C TYR A 58 -9.36 17.10 -11.11
N LEU A 59 -10.14 17.24 -10.05
CA LEU A 59 -9.75 16.90 -8.69
C LEU A 59 -9.32 15.43 -8.57
N TYR A 60 -10.10 14.50 -9.10
CA TYR A 60 -9.79 13.06 -9.03
C TYR A 60 -8.49 12.75 -9.77
N SER A 61 -8.33 13.32 -10.98
CA SER A 61 -7.12 13.14 -11.77
C SER A 61 -5.87 13.64 -11.03
N GLN A 62 -5.94 14.81 -10.40
CA GLN A 62 -4.80 15.42 -9.70
C GLN A 62 -4.47 14.71 -8.40
N LEU A 63 -5.46 14.21 -7.66
CA LEU A 63 -5.19 13.41 -6.46
C LEU A 63 -4.41 12.14 -6.80
N ILE A 64 -4.81 11.44 -7.87
CA ILE A 64 -4.09 10.25 -8.35
C ILE A 64 -2.72 10.62 -8.93
N ASP A 65 -2.62 11.71 -9.68
CA ASP A 65 -1.33 12.14 -10.22
C ASP A 65 -0.33 12.55 -9.14
N LYS A 66 -0.76 13.28 -8.11
CA LYS A 66 0.16 13.88 -7.14
C LYS A 66 0.40 13.04 -5.89
N CYS A 67 -0.57 12.22 -5.48
CA CYS A 67 -0.49 11.46 -4.22
C CYS A 67 -0.16 9.99 -4.43
N PHE A 68 -0.28 9.45 -5.65
CA PHE A 68 -0.06 8.03 -5.92
C PHE A 68 1.14 7.82 -6.85
N THR A 69 1.92 6.80 -6.53
CA THR A 69 2.98 6.28 -7.39
C THR A 69 2.71 4.80 -7.62
N TYR A 70 2.78 4.39 -8.87
CA TYR A 70 2.59 2.99 -9.25
C TYR A 70 3.92 2.45 -9.77
N LYS A 71 4.29 1.26 -9.30
CA LYS A 71 5.44 0.49 -9.78
C LYS A 71 4.92 -0.84 -10.27
N MET A 72 4.62 -0.90 -11.54
CA MET A 72 4.00 -2.06 -12.18
C MET A 72 4.74 -2.42 -13.47
N SER A 73 4.82 -3.72 -13.76
CA SER A 73 5.30 -4.16 -15.06
C SER A 73 4.30 -3.76 -16.18
N PRO A 74 4.75 -3.72 -17.44
CA PRO A 74 3.84 -3.49 -18.58
C PRO A 74 2.65 -4.47 -18.60
N THR A 75 2.84 -5.72 -18.18
CA THR A 75 1.76 -6.71 -18.13
C THR A 75 0.75 -6.43 -17.02
N CYS A 76 1.19 -5.88 -15.88
CA CYS A 76 0.27 -5.39 -14.86
C CYS A 76 -0.50 -4.17 -15.34
N TRP A 77 0.18 -3.19 -15.95
CA TRP A 77 -0.49 -2.02 -16.51
C TRP A 77 -1.57 -2.41 -17.52
N ALA A 78 -1.25 -3.30 -18.46
CA ALA A 78 -2.20 -3.75 -19.48
C ALA A 78 -3.49 -4.32 -18.88
N LYS A 79 -3.44 -5.01 -17.73
CA LYS A 79 -4.62 -5.52 -17.03
C LYS A 79 -5.30 -4.46 -16.17
N PHE A 80 -4.52 -3.66 -15.47
CA PHE A 80 -4.99 -2.65 -14.52
C PHE A 80 -5.74 -1.51 -15.22
N SER A 81 -5.23 -1.06 -16.37
CA SER A 81 -5.83 0.01 -17.17
C SER A 81 -6.71 -0.48 -18.31
N ASP A 82 -6.99 -1.79 -18.39
CA ASP A 82 -7.85 -2.36 -19.43
C ASP A 82 -9.26 -1.76 -19.33
N PRO A 83 -9.73 -1.01 -20.35
CA PRO A 83 -11.07 -0.43 -20.32
C PRO A 83 -12.18 -1.49 -20.34
N ALA A 84 -11.90 -2.71 -20.80
CA ALA A 84 -12.85 -3.82 -20.75
C ALA A 84 -13.00 -4.40 -19.32
N ASN A 85 -12.03 -4.15 -18.44
CA ASN A 85 -12.19 -4.37 -17.01
C ASN A 85 -12.79 -3.11 -16.41
N ASP A 86 -14.10 -2.99 -16.41
CA ASP A 86 -14.87 -1.86 -15.86
C ASP A 86 -15.62 -2.21 -14.56
N GLY A 87 -15.47 -3.44 -14.08
CA GLY A 87 -16.02 -3.86 -12.80
C GLY A 87 -15.33 -3.22 -11.60
N LYS A 88 -15.92 -3.41 -10.41
CA LYS A 88 -15.45 -2.86 -9.11
C LYS A 88 -14.02 -3.22 -8.71
N SER A 89 -13.34 -4.08 -9.47
CA SER A 89 -11.95 -4.51 -9.26
C SER A 89 -10.99 -3.95 -10.33
N SER A 90 -11.46 -3.04 -11.19
CA SER A 90 -10.65 -2.37 -12.20
C SER A 90 -9.69 -1.35 -11.58
N GLY A 91 -8.59 -1.05 -12.28
CA GLY A 91 -7.68 0.01 -11.85
C GLY A 91 -8.32 1.39 -11.86
N TYR A 92 -9.25 1.65 -12.80
CA TYR A 92 -10.02 2.88 -12.85
C TYR A 92 -10.93 3.06 -11.63
N ASP A 93 -11.74 2.05 -11.29
CA ASP A 93 -12.60 2.13 -10.10
C ASP A 93 -11.79 2.20 -8.81
N ALA A 94 -10.68 1.46 -8.74
CA ALA A 94 -9.77 1.53 -7.61
C ALA A 94 -9.19 2.94 -7.43
N ALA A 95 -8.78 3.59 -8.51
CA ALA A 95 -8.27 4.96 -8.48
C ALA A 95 -9.37 5.98 -8.13
N ASN A 96 -10.58 5.82 -8.69
CA ASN A 96 -11.74 6.62 -8.35
C ASN A 96 -12.06 6.55 -6.84
N TYR A 97 -12.09 5.35 -6.28
CA TYR A 97 -12.28 5.15 -4.84
C TYR A 97 -11.11 5.72 -4.01
N ALA A 98 -9.88 5.52 -4.47
CA ALA A 98 -8.71 6.02 -3.78
C ALA A 98 -8.74 7.56 -3.68
N ALA A 99 -9.14 8.25 -4.74
CA ALA A 99 -9.33 9.70 -4.72
C ALA A 99 -10.38 10.12 -3.67
N LEU A 100 -11.55 9.44 -3.60
CA LEU A 100 -12.56 9.67 -2.57
C LEU A 100 -11.99 9.54 -1.16
N ALA A 101 -11.26 8.47 -0.90
CA ALA A 101 -10.67 8.24 0.42
C ALA A 101 -9.60 9.30 0.76
N VAL A 102 -8.83 9.78 -0.21
CA VAL A 102 -7.87 10.87 -0.02
C VAL A 102 -8.59 12.20 0.28
N MET A 103 -9.72 12.48 -0.36
CA MET A 103 -10.52 13.68 -0.05
C MET A 103 -11.04 13.64 1.40
N GLU A 104 -11.56 12.51 1.85
CA GLU A 104 -12.02 12.34 3.24
C GLU A 104 -10.86 12.45 4.24
N TYR A 105 -9.70 11.92 3.89
CA TYR A 105 -8.47 12.10 4.68
C TYR A 105 -8.08 13.58 4.75
N ALA A 106 -8.02 14.28 3.63
CA ALA A 106 -7.65 15.70 3.57
C ALA A 106 -8.59 16.57 4.41
N LYS A 107 -9.90 16.32 4.31
CA LYS A 107 -10.93 17.01 5.11
C LYS A 107 -10.69 16.84 6.61
N ARG A 108 -10.40 15.62 7.06
CA ARG A 108 -10.14 15.31 8.47
C ARG A 108 -8.86 15.92 9.00
N GLU A 109 -7.81 15.94 8.19
CA GLU A 109 -6.53 16.54 8.53
C GLU A 109 -6.53 18.08 8.43
N GLY A 110 -7.70 18.70 8.21
CA GLY A 110 -7.88 20.15 8.26
C GLY A 110 -7.49 20.89 6.98
N PHE A 111 -7.29 20.19 5.86
CA PHE A 111 -7.03 20.81 4.56
C PHE A 111 -8.28 21.39 3.89
N GLY A 112 -9.45 21.16 4.49
CA GLY A 112 -10.75 21.58 3.95
C GLY A 112 -11.43 20.51 3.10
N ASP A 113 -12.70 20.76 2.77
CA ASP A 113 -13.48 19.84 1.94
C ASP A 113 -13.26 20.14 0.46
N LEU A 114 -12.34 19.40 -0.15
CA LEU A 114 -11.99 19.53 -1.57
C LEU A 114 -13.20 19.33 -2.51
N ARG A 115 -14.24 18.60 -2.08
CA ARG A 115 -15.43 18.37 -2.91
C ARG A 115 -16.28 19.63 -3.08
N LEU A 116 -16.17 20.59 -2.16
CA LEU A 116 -16.83 21.89 -2.31
C LEU A 116 -16.18 22.75 -3.41
N LEU A 117 -14.92 22.47 -3.74
CA LEU A 117 -14.21 23.11 -4.84
C LEU A 117 -14.50 22.43 -6.18
N ASP A 118 -14.80 21.13 -6.16
CA ASP A 118 -15.07 20.27 -7.32
C ASP A 118 -16.50 20.44 -7.86
N VAL A 119 -16.77 21.64 -8.36
CA VAL A 119 -18.07 22.05 -8.91
C VAL A 119 -18.04 22.03 -10.43
N SER A 120 -19.18 21.88 -11.10
CA SER A 120 -19.23 21.75 -12.57
C SER A 120 -18.87 23.04 -13.32
N GLY A 121 -18.24 22.89 -14.50
CA GLY A 121 -18.15 23.93 -15.52
C GLY A 121 -17.06 24.98 -15.27
N SER A 122 -17.34 26.24 -15.59
CA SER A 122 -16.37 27.35 -15.47
C SER A 122 -15.92 27.60 -14.04
N LYS A 123 -16.74 27.26 -13.05
CA LYS A 123 -16.41 27.38 -11.63
C LYS A 123 -15.31 26.39 -11.21
N GLU A 124 -15.31 25.16 -11.76
CA GLU A 124 -14.21 24.20 -11.53
C GLU A 124 -12.87 24.84 -11.90
N LYS A 125 -12.79 25.42 -13.11
CA LYS A 125 -11.58 26.02 -13.66
C LYS A 125 -11.06 27.16 -12.78
N GLY A 126 -11.95 27.99 -12.25
CA GLY A 126 -11.60 29.04 -11.31
C GLY A 126 -11.05 28.52 -9.98
N ASN A 127 -11.50 27.33 -9.54
CA ASN A 127 -11.07 26.70 -8.29
C ASN A 127 -9.79 25.87 -8.40
N ARG A 128 -9.33 25.51 -9.62
CA ARG A 128 -8.15 24.66 -9.83
C ARG A 128 -6.89 25.16 -9.11
N PRO A 129 -6.53 26.46 -9.12
CA PRO A 129 -5.36 26.93 -8.38
C PRO A 129 -5.43 26.63 -6.88
N GLN A 130 -6.62 26.77 -6.28
CA GLN A 130 -6.83 26.45 -4.86
C GLN A 130 -6.78 24.93 -4.62
N MET A 131 -7.36 24.12 -5.52
CA MET A 131 -7.22 22.67 -5.45
C MET A 131 -5.76 22.26 -5.50
N ASP A 132 -4.98 22.80 -6.45
CA ASP A 132 -3.57 22.49 -6.61
C ASP A 132 -2.74 22.86 -5.39
N GLU A 133 -3.01 24.02 -4.78
CA GLU A 133 -2.35 24.42 -3.54
C GLU A 133 -2.62 23.41 -2.42
N ILE A 134 -3.88 23.00 -2.23
CA ILE A 134 -4.25 22.03 -1.21
C ILE A 134 -3.64 20.66 -1.50
N ILE A 135 -3.71 20.19 -2.76
CA ILE A 135 -3.12 18.91 -3.18
C ILE A 135 -1.61 18.91 -2.98
N ASN A 136 -0.92 20.02 -3.25
CA ASN A 136 0.52 20.16 -3.03
C ASN A 136 0.89 20.14 -1.54
N LYS A 137 0.06 20.69 -0.66
CA LYS A 137 0.25 20.55 0.79
C LYS A 137 -0.06 19.13 1.25
N LEU A 138 -1.12 18.53 0.72
CA LEU A 138 -1.55 17.17 1.04
C LEU A 138 -0.50 16.13 0.66
N ARG A 139 0.11 16.20 -0.52
CA ARG A 139 1.14 15.23 -0.96
C ARG A 139 2.39 15.20 -0.09
N VAL A 140 2.65 16.27 0.66
CA VAL A 140 3.74 16.33 1.66
C VAL A 140 3.36 15.54 2.91
N LYS A 141 2.06 15.42 3.21
CA LYS A 141 1.53 14.69 4.37
C LYS A 141 1.02 13.30 4.07
N PHE A 142 0.69 13.03 2.82
CA PHE A 142 0.08 11.79 2.38
C PHE A 142 0.70 11.36 1.06
N SER A 143 1.10 10.09 0.96
CA SER A 143 1.36 9.47 -0.34
C SER A 143 1.10 7.97 -0.28
N MET A 144 0.87 7.39 -1.45
CA MET A 144 0.67 5.96 -1.62
C MET A 144 1.54 5.45 -2.77
N VAL A 145 2.42 4.50 -2.48
CA VAL A 145 3.20 3.77 -3.48
C VAL A 145 2.62 2.36 -3.58
N VAL A 146 2.20 1.96 -4.78
CA VAL A 146 1.71 0.60 -5.05
C VAL A 146 2.76 -0.14 -5.87
N VAL A 147 3.26 -1.25 -5.33
CA VAL A 147 4.30 -2.08 -5.95
C VAL A 147 3.70 -3.44 -6.32
N ALA A 148 3.55 -3.67 -7.61
CA ALA A 148 3.02 -4.92 -8.17
C ALA A 148 4.16 -5.93 -8.44
N PRO A 149 3.86 -7.24 -8.49
CA PRO A 149 4.86 -8.22 -8.93
C PRO A 149 5.18 -8.03 -10.42
N ILE A 150 6.36 -8.49 -10.85
CA ILE A 150 6.76 -8.46 -12.27
C ILE A 150 5.76 -9.26 -13.13
N ASN A 151 5.36 -10.44 -12.65
CA ASN A 151 4.41 -11.31 -13.33
C ASN A 151 2.99 -11.03 -12.84
N CYS A 152 2.19 -10.34 -13.66
CA CYS A 152 0.80 -10.06 -13.37
C CYS A 152 -0.15 -11.14 -13.91
N ASN A 153 -0.40 -12.16 -13.11
CA ASN A 153 -1.55 -13.04 -13.35
C ASN A 153 -2.85 -12.33 -12.92
N GLN A 154 -4.00 -12.96 -13.20
CA GLN A 154 -5.31 -12.40 -12.85
C GLN A 154 -5.42 -12.07 -11.35
N LYS A 155 -4.98 -12.99 -10.48
CA LYS A 155 -5.04 -12.79 -9.03
C LYS A 155 -4.18 -11.62 -8.56
N ALA A 156 -2.96 -11.48 -9.07
CA ALA A 156 -2.10 -10.33 -8.77
C ALA A 156 -2.75 -9.01 -9.21
N SER A 157 -3.43 -9.00 -10.36
CA SER A 157 -4.18 -7.83 -10.84
C SER A 157 -5.40 -7.49 -9.97
N GLU A 158 -6.05 -8.48 -9.36
CA GLU A 158 -7.13 -8.23 -8.38
C GLU A 158 -6.57 -7.72 -7.04
N LEU A 159 -5.42 -8.24 -6.62
CA LEU A 159 -4.82 -7.86 -5.33
C LEU A 159 -4.14 -6.49 -5.40
N VAL A 160 -3.64 -6.08 -6.57
CA VAL A 160 -3.01 -4.75 -6.75
C VAL A 160 -4.02 -3.62 -6.62
N THR A 161 -5.29 -3.88 -6.92
CA THR A 161 -6.40 -2.95 -6.65
C THR A 161 -6.88 -3.09 -5.22
N ARG A 162 -7.02 -4.33 -4.72
CA ARG A 162 -7.60 -4.60 -3.40
C ARG A 162 -6.75 -4.12 -2.22
N TYR A 163 -5.45 -4.38 -2.18
CA TYR A 163 -4.66 -4.03 -0.99
C TYR A 163 -4.58 -2.52 -0.74
N PRO A 164 -4.30 -1.67 -1.75
CA PRO A 164 -4.38 -0.21 -1.57
C PRO A 164 -5.80 0.23 -1.20
N TYR A 165 -6.84 -0.38 -1.78
CA TYR A 165 -8.23 -0.11 -1.42
C TYR A 165 -8.48 -0.31 0.09
N GLU A 166 -8.05 -1.43 0.67
CA GLU A 166 -8.26 -1.71 2.10
C GLU A 166 -7.50 -0.73 3.00
N VAL A 167 -6.29 -0.30 2.59
CA VAL A 167 -5.55 0.75 3.30
C VAL A 167 -6.31 2.07 3.24
N MET A 168 -6.74 2.48 2.04
CA MET A 168 -7.47 3.73 1.83
C MET A 168 -8.81 3.75 2.55
N LYS A 169 -9.55 2.64 2.52
CA LYS A 169 -10.78 2.46 3.27
C LYS A 169 -10.52 2.61 4.76
N ARG A 170 -9.47 1.97 5.29
CA ARG A 170 -9.11 2.09 6.71
C ARG A 170 -8.84 3.53 7.13
N VAL A 171 -7.99 4.24 6.38
CA VAL A 171 -7.48 5.57 6.78
C VAL A 171 -8.36 6.72 6.32
N GLY A 172 -9.23 6.50 5.34
CA GLY A 172 -10.16 7.48 4.78
C GLY A 172 -11.55 7.41 5.42
N THR A 173 -12.16 6.22 5.48
CA THR A 173 -13.59 6.05 5.78
C THR A 173 -13.86 5.32 7.10
N ASP A 174 -13.15 4.22 7.38
CA ASP A 174 -13.54 3.28 8.44
C ASP A 174 -12.98 3.64 9.83
N ALA A 175 -11.98 4.51 9.92
CA ALA A 175 -11.61 5.15 11.19
C ALA A 175 -11.43 6.66 11.03
N PRO A 176 -12.47 7.45 11.32
CA PRO A 176 -12.35 8.90 11.33
C PRO A 176 -11.34 9.41 12.36
N ALA A 177 -11.10 8.66 13.45
CA ALA A 177 -10.13 8.98 14.49
C ALA A 177 -8.70 8.48 14.20
N TRP A 178 -8.49 7.70 13.14
CA TRP A 178 -7.14 7.24 12.80
C TRP A 178 -6.39 8.37 12.10
N SER A 179 -5.26 8.76 12.67
CA SER A 179 -4.29 9.68 12.07
C SER A 179 -2.89 9.26 12.54
N PRO A 180 -1.86 9.31 11.69
CA PRO A 180 -0.50 8.98 12.10
C PRO A 180 -0.04 9.94 13.22
N LYS A 181 0.58 9.41 14.29
CA LYS A 181 1.13 10.26 15.38
C LYS A 181 2.14 11.31 14.89
N SER A 182 2.81 11.05 13.77
CA SER A 182 3.78 11.96 13.14
C SER A 182 3.11 13.11 12.35
N GLY A 183 1.79 13.05 12.15
CA GLY A 183 1.05 13.94 11.26
C GLY A 183 1.32 13.69 9.76
N GLU A 184 2.05 12.62 9.42
CA GLU A 184 2.41 12.24 8.04
C GLU A 184 2.17 10.74 7.82
N ALA A 185 1.49 10.41 6.71
CA ALA A 185 1.10 9.06 6.34
C ALA A 185 1.58 8.74 4.91
N HIS A 186 2.78 8.18 4.81
CA HIS A 186 3.32 7.70 3.54
C HIS A 186 3.25 6.19 3.46
N PHE A 187 2.39 5.66 2.61
CA PHE A 187 2.14 4.24 2.48
C PHE A 187 2.92 3.64 1.31
N THR A 188 3.46 2.45 1.51
CA THR A 188 3.99 1.58 0.46
C THR A 188 3.28 0.24 0.57
N VAL A 189 2.46 -0.10 -0.43
CA VAL A 189 1.76 -1.37 -0.53
C VAL A 189 2.50 -2.26 -1.51
N VAL A 190 3.03 -3.37 -1.03
CA VAL A 190 3.86 -4.30 -1.79
C VAL A 190 3.14 -5.64 -1.93
N LEU A 191 2.92 -6.05 -3.18
CA LEU A 191 2.52 -7.41 -3.50
C LEU A 191 3.77 -8.24 -3.69
N SER A 192 4.05 -9.12 -2.74
CA SER A 192 5.23 -9.98 -2.76
C SER A 192 4.87 -11.41 -3.16
N PRO A 193 5.59 -12.03 -4.11
CA PRO A 193 5.41 -13.45 -4.44
C PRO A 193 5.86 -14.38 -3.30
N THR A 194 6.65 -13.89 -2.34
CA THR A 194 7.16 -14.69 -1.21
C THR A 194 6.41 -14.45 0.10
N ALA A 195 5.55 -13.43 0.15
CA ALA A 195 4.70 -13.23 1.32
C ALA A 195 3.60 -14.29 1.32
N THR A 196 3.33 -14.85 2.50
CA THR A 196 2.22 -15.80 2.73
C THR A 196 1.06 -15.17 3.49
N ASP A 197 1.28 -13.99 4.08
CA ASP A 197 0.29 -13.26 4.87
C ASP A 197 0.51 -11.74 4.76
N MET A 198 -0.47 -10.96 5.24
CA MET A 198 -0.38 -9.51 5.37
C MET A 198 0.53 -9.13 6.55
N SER A 199 1.46 -8.23 6.28
CA SER A 199 2.29 -7.59 7.31
C SER A 199 2.26 -6.08 7.14
N VAL A 200 2.30 -5.37 8.26
CA VAL A 200 2.36 -3.91 8.30
C VAL A 200 3.54 -3.51 9.18
N LYS A 201 4.40 -2.65 8.66
CA LYS A 201 5.56 -2.09 9.36
C LYS A 201 5.49 -0.56 9.30
N ILE A 202 6.06 0.09 10.30
CA ILE A 202 6.23 1.53 10.35
C ILE A 202 7.71 1.87 10.51
N SER A 203 8.15 2.94 9.87
CA SER A 203 9.52 3.44 9.98
C SER A 203 9.84 4.00 11.37
N PRO A 204 11.14 4.13 11.72
CA PRO A 204 11.62 4.75 12.96
C PRO A 204 11.29 6.24 13.15
N ASP A 205 10.77 6.96 12.15
CA ASP A 205 10.24 8.32 12.28
C ASP A 205 8.70 8.36 12.42
N GLY A 206 8.02 7.22 12.26
CA GLY A 206 6.56 7.13 12.35
C GLY A 206 5.81 7.67 11.14
N LYS A 207 6.50 7.92 10.02
CA LYS A 207 5.91 8.56 8.83
C LYS A 207 5.61 7.58 7.70
N GLN A 208 6.41 6.53 7.57
CA GLN A 208 6.33 5.58 6.46
C GLN A 208 5.74 4.25 6.93
N PHE A 209 4.69 3.80 6.26
CA PHE A 209 3.98 2.56 6.52
C PHE A 209 4.20 1.62 5.35
N THR A 210 4.79 0.46 5.58
CA THR A 210 4.94 -0.58 4.56
C THR A 210 3.95 -1.70 4.83
N ILE A 211 3.03 -1.92 3.91
CA ILE A 211 2.06 -3.01 3.91
C ILE A 211 2.53 -4.01 2.87
N THR A 212 2.85 -5.24 3.29
CA THR A 212 3.27 -6.30 2.37
C THR A 212 2.28 -7.45 2.45
N GLY A 213 1.79 -7.89 1.29
CA GLY A 213 0.85 -9.00 1.17
C GLY A 213 1.26 -10.00 0.08
N PRO A 214 0.67 -11.21 0.09
CA PRO A 214 0.87 -12.22 -0.95
C PRO A 214 0.39 -11.71 -2.31
N ALA A 215 1.12 -12.06 -3.38
CA ALA A 215 0.79 -11.68 -4.75
C ALA A 215 -0.02 -12.75 -5.53
N ALA A 216 0.05 -14.01 -5.10
CA ALA A 216 -0.54 -15.15 -5.83
C ALA A 216 -1.84 -15.68 -5.21
N THR A 217 -2.10 -15.37 -3.94
CA THR A 217 -3.27 -15.79 -3.18
C THR A 217 -3.69 -14.66 -2.27
N GLU A 218 -4.98 -14.58 -1.95
CA GLU A 218 -5.43 -13.61 -0.96
C GLU A 218 -5.17 -14.15 0.45
N ALA A 219 -4.62 -13.31 1.33
CA ALA A 219 -4.51 -13.66 2.74
C ALA A 219 -5.90 -13.75 3.40
N PHE A 220 -6.07 -14.72 4.31
CA PHE A 220 -7.28 -14.80 5.12
C PHE A 220 -7.50 -13.51 5.92
N SER A 221 -8.72 -12.96 5.88
CA SER A 221 -9.10 -11.72 6.58
C SER A 221 -8.19 -10.52 6.29
N THR A 222 -7.77 -10.33 5.04
CA THR A 222 -6.96 -9.18 4.58
C THR A 222 -7.37 -7.83 5.21
N PRO A 223 -8.65 -7.42 5.21
CA PRO A 223 -9.05 -6.12 5.77
C PRO A 223 -8.70 -5.99 7.26
N ASN A 224 -9.00 -7.03 8.05
CA ASN A 224 -8.73 -7.05 9.49
C ASN A 224 -7.23 -7.03 9.79
N LYS A 225 -6.42 -7.72 8.98
CA LYS A 225 -4.95 -7.75 9.17
C LYS A 225 -4.31 -6.42 8.84
N ILE A 226 -4.76 -5.74 7.78
CA ILE A 226 -4.32 -4.38 7.44
C ILE A 226 -4.73 -3.41 8.56
N ALA A 227 -5.99 -3.42 8.97
CA ALA A 227 -6.49 -2.53 10.02
C ALA A 227 -5.74 -2.72 11.34
N ALA A 228 -5.65 -3.96 11.83
CA ALA A 228 -4.93 -4.26 13.08
C ALA A 228 -3.43 -3.95 12.95
N GLY A 229 -2.84 -4.17 11.78
CA GLY A 229 -1.45 -3.82 11.50
C GLY A 229 -1.19 -2.32 11.57
N LEU A 230 -2.03 -1.51 10.91
CA LEU A 230 -1.97 -0.04 10.94
C LEU A 230 -2.20 0.51 12.36
N ASP A 231 -3.12 -0.07 13.11
CA ASP A 231 -3.39 0.35 14.50
C ASP A 231 -2.22 0.04 15.42
N ARG A 232 -1.62 -1.15 15.32
CA ARG A 232 -0.41 -1.49 16.10
C ARG A 232 0.77 -0.61 15.72
N ALA A 233 0.99 -0.43 14.41
CA ALA A 233 2.03 0.44 13.88
C ALA A 233 1.92 1.86 14.42
N ASN A 234 0.70 2.39 14.51
CA ASN A 234 0.46 3.75 15.00
C ASN A 234 0.50 3.86 16.54
N LYS A 235 0.21 2.78 17.28
CA LYS A 235 0.25 2.76 18.74
C LYS A 235 1.66 2.66 19.33
N ASN A 236 2.58 1.94 18.68
CA ASN A 236 3.92 1.61 19.21
C ASN A 236 4.94 2.77 19.21
N ARG A 237 4.51 3.98 19.58
CA ARG A 237 5.35 5.16 19.85
C ARG A 237 4.83 5.94 21.03
#